data_AF-A0A1F0F5E6-F1
#
_entry.id   AF-A0A1F0F5E6-F1
#
_cell.length_a   1.000
_cell.length_b   1.000
_cell.length_c   1.000
_cell.angle_alpha   90.00
_cell.angle_beta   90.00
_cell.angle_gamma   90.00
#
_symmetry.space_group_name_H-M   'P 1'
#
loop_
_entity.id
_entity.type
_entity.pdbx_description
1 polymer ?
#
loop_
_entity_poly.entity_id
_entity_poly.type
_entity_poly.pdbx_seq_one_letter_code
_entity_poly.pdbx_strand_id
1 'polypeptide(L)'
;MIKETIVVEGKDDISNIKSAVECELIATNGLAFGKDLIEKLKEIDKRCGIIIFTDPDFAGKKIRAKISKEIPNAKHAYLDRKKAIKKGDLGVENASKEDIIEALKNAHATKSEKREEFTMKDLLDNNLTLTNDSRNRREKLGDILSIGYFNSKQLLSKLNSFGISREEFESAVEKL
;
A
#
# COMPACT_ATOMS: atom_id res chain seq x y z
N MET A 1 -20.16 2.90 2.87
CA MET A 1 -19.97 1.45 2.85
C MET A 1 -18.92 1.09 1.81
N ILE A 2 -17.83 0.42 2.21
CA ILE A 2 -16.84 -0.17 1.30
C ILE A 2 -17.34 -1.57 0.92
N LYS A 3 -17.28 -1.93 -0.37
CA LYS A 3 -17.78 -3.22 -0.86
C LYS A 3 -16.76 -4.34 -0.67
N GLU A 4 -15.48 -4.01 -0.87
CA GLU A 4 -14.35 -4.89 -0.71
C GLU A 4 -14.13 -5.27 0.77
N THR A 5 -13.63 -6.48 1.00
CA THR A 5 -13.18 -6.87 2.35
C THR A 5 -11.79 -6.32 2.60
N ILE A 6 -11.60 -5.65 3.74
CA ILE A 6 -10.32 -5.07 4.12
C ILE A 6 -9.51 -6.09 4.93
N VAL A 7 -8.27 -6.32 4.52
CA VAL A 7 -7.32 -7.23 5.18
C VAL A 7 -6.30 -6.43 5.97
N VAL A 8 -6.21 -6.69 7.28
CA VAL A 8 -5.35 -5.97 8.24
C VAL A 8 -4.47 -6.93 9.05
N GLU A 9 -3.54 -6.41 9.84
CA GLU A 9 -2.63 -7.24 10.63
C GLU A 9 -3.25 -7.66 11.97
N GLY A 10 -3.78 -6.70 12.73
CA GLY A 10 -4.21 -6.87 14.10
C GLY A 10 -5.69 -6.56 14.38
N LYS A 11 -6.09 -6.75 15.64
CA LYS A 11 -7.45 -6.43 16.11
C LYS A 11 -7.66 -4.93 16.35
N ASP A 12 -6.60 -4.23 16.69
CA ASP A 12 -6.62 -2.80 16.93
C ASP A 12 -6.86 -2.03 15.61
N ASP A 13 -6.25 -2.49 14.50
CA ASP A 13 -6.57 -2.02 13.15
C ASP A 13 -8.07 -2.18 12.82
N ILE A 14 -8.66 -3.34 13.14
CA ILE A 14 -10.09 -3.60 12.93
C ILE A 14 -10.91 -2.54 13.66
N SER A 15 -10.56 -2.28 14.92
CA SER A 15 -11.30 -1.33 15.75
C SER A 15 -11.20 0.09 15.19
N ASN A 16 -10.00 0.52 14.76
CA ASN A 16 -9.80 1.84 14.22
C ASN A 16 -10.53 2.03 12.88
N ILE A 17 -10.42 1.06 11.96
CA ILE A 17 -11.07 1.14 10.64
C ILE A 17 -12.58 1.09 10.75
N LYS A 18 -13.16 0.22 11.60
CA LYS A 18 -14.61 0.20 11.86
C LYS A 18 -15.14 1.52 12.40
N SER A 19 -14.30 2.28 13.12
CA SER A 19 -14.68 3.60 13.62
C SER A 19 -14.71 4.68 12.52
N ALA A 20 -14.03 4.43 11.40
CA ALA A 20 -13.91 5.35 10.27
C ALA A 20 -14.87 5.02 9.12
N VAL A 21 -15.06 3.73 8.81
CA VAL A 21 -15.87 3.27 7.67
C VAL A 21 -16.66 2.01 7.99
N GLU A 22 -17.80 1.86 7.32
CA GLU A 22 -18.59 0.63 7.33
C GLU A 22 -18.05 -0.34 6.27
N CYS A 23 -17.50 -1.48 6.71
CA CYS A 23 -16.84 -2.48 5.87
C CYS A 23 -16.72 -3.85 6.57
N GLU A 24 -16.49 -4.89 5.76
CA GLU A 24 -16.06 -6.20 6.26
C GLU A 24 -14.54 -6.23 6.44
N LEU A 25 -14.07 -6.88 7.52
CA LEU A 25 -12.66 -6.87 7.92
C LEU A 25 -12.16 -8.28 8.28
N ILE A 26 -10.93 -8.58 7.89
CA ILE A 26 -10.23 -9.82 8.22
C ILE A 26 -8.82 -9.48 8.69
N ALA A 27 -8.45 -9.93 9.90
CA ALA A 27 -7.09 -9.83 10.40
C ALA A 27 -6.26 -11.08 10.03
N THR A 28 -5.00 -10.87 9.67
CA THR A 28 -4.04 -11.98 9.46
C THR A 28 -3.45 -12.51 10.77
N ASN A 29 -3.54 -11.73 11.86
CA ASN A 29 -2.93 -12.02 13.16
C ASN A 29 -1.40 -12.19 13.03
N GLY A 30 -0.76 -11.22 12.36
CA GLY A 30 0.68 -11.22 12.08
C GLY A 30 1.09 -12.06 10.87
N LEU A 31 2.35 -12.50 10.85
CA LEU A 31 3.00 -13.16 9.70
C LEU A 31 2.67 -14.65 9.54
N ALA A 32 2.21 -15.30 10.61
CA ALA A 32 2.03 -16.75 10.69
C ALA A 32 0.75 -17.26 10.04
N PHE A 33 0.03 -16.43 9.27
CA PHE A 33 -1.22 -16.87 8.64
C PHE A 33 -1.01 -18.02 7.64
N GLY A 34 -1.85 -19.05 7.79
CA GLY A 34 -1.77 -20.30 7.03
C GLY A 34 -2.42 -20.23 5.65
N LYS A 35 -2.40 -21.39 4.95
CA LYS A 35 -3.03 -21.55 3.64
C LYS A 35 -4.55 -21.35 3.70
N ASP A 36 -5.18 -21.77 4.79
CA ASP A 36 -6.65 -21.67 4.97
C ASP A 36 -7.12 -20.21 4.89
N LEU A 37 -6.35 -19.28 5.46
CA LEU A 37 -6.68 -17.86 5.34
C LEU A 37 -6.53 -17.37 3.90
N ILE A 38 -5.47 -17.77 3.20
CA ILE A 38 -5.26 -17.41 1.80
C ILE A 38 -6.40 -17.92 0.91
N GLU A 39 -6.81 -19.17 1.06
CA GLU A 39 -7.91 -19.73 0.27
C GLU A 39 -9.23 -19.03 0.58
N LYS A 40 -9.49 -18.70 1.85
CA LYS A 40 -10.63 -17.87 2.22
C LYS A 40 -10.58 -16.49 1.56
N LEU A 41 -9.42 -15.84 1.55
CA LEU A 41 -9.24 -14.54 0.91
C LEU A 41 -9.43 -14.61 -0.61
N LYS A 42 -8.98 -15.68 -1.27
CA LYS A 42 -9.23 -15.92 -2.70
C LYS A 42 -10.72 -16.02 -3.00
N GLU A 43 -11.47 -16.75 -2.18
CA GLU A 43 -12.93 -16.87 -2.36
C GLU A 43 -13.66 -15.55 -2.11
N ILE A 44 -13.18 -14.72 -1.18
CA ILE A 44 -13.74 -13.39 -0.93
C ILE A 44 -13.41 -12.44 -2.09
N ASP A 45 -12.17 -12.44 -2.57
CA ASP A 45 -11.73 -11.60 -3.68
C ASP A 45 -12.58 -11.85 -4.93
N LYS A 46 -12.90 -13.11 -5.24
CA LYS A 46 -13.82 -13.46 -6.34
C LYS A 46 -15.23 -12.89 -6.20
N ARG A 47 -15.71 -12.68 -4.97
CA ARG A 47 -17.09 -12.23 -4.69
C ARG A 47 -17.22 -10.72 -4.66
N CYS A 48 -16.35 -10.05 -3.92
CA CYS A 48 -16.44 -8.61 -3.70
C CYS A 48 -15.10 -7.87 -3.76
N GLY A 49 -14.00 -8.57 -4.03
CA GLY A 49 -12.65 -8.00 -4.00
C GLY A 49 -12.09 -7.84 -2.58
N ILE A 50 -10.77 -7.74 -2.48
CA ILE A 50 -10.08 -7.40 -1.23
C ILE A 50 -9.22 -6.15 -1.35
N ILE A 51 -9.10 -5.40 -0.24
CA ILE A 51 -8.15 -4.32 -0.06
C ILE A 51 -7.18 -4.70 1.04
N ILE A 52 -5.88 -4.78 0.73
CA ILE A 52 -4.83 -5.01 1.72
C ILE A 52 -4.45 -3.68 2.34
N PHE A 53 -4.66 -3.54 3.64
CA PHE A 53 -4.34 -2.34 4.41
C PHE A 53 -3.55 -2.69 5.67
N THR A 54 -2.28 -3.00 5.45
CA THR A 54 -1.31 -3.35 6.51
C THR A 54 -0.42 -2.16 6.85
N ASP A 55 0.23 -2.25 8.01
CA ASP A 55 1.20 -1.27 8.48
C ASP A 55 2.32 -0.99 7.48
N PRO A 56 2.84 0.26 7.45
CA PRO A 56 3.95 0.64 6.60
C PRO A 56 5.31 0.20 7.18
N ASP A 57 5.37 -0.92 7.89
CA ASP A 57 6.54 -1.47 8.57
C ASP A 57 7.12 -2.69 7.80
N PHE A 58 7.96 -3.51 8.45
CA PHE A 58 8.52 -4.71 7.82
C PHE A 58 7.53 -5.89 7.83
N ALA A 59 6.75 -6.07 8.90
CA ALA A 59 5.79 -7.16 9.02
C ALA A 59 4.64 -6.98 8.04
N GLY A 60 4.02 -5.80 8.01
CA GLY A 60 2.96 -5.43 7.10
C GLY A 60 3.37 -5.55 5.63
N LYS A 61 4.60 -5.14 5.27
CA LYS A 61 5.14 -5.35 3.92
C LYS A 61 5.23 -6.82 3.52
N LYS A 62 5.64 -7.70 4.45
CA LYS A 62 5.72 -9.14 4.20
C LYS A 62 4.33 -9.78 4.07
N ILE A 63 3.39 -9.40 4.93
CA ILE A 63 1.99 -9.84 4.85
C ILE A 63 1.42 -9.45 3.49
N ARG A 64 1.55 -8.17 3.12
CA ARG A 64 1.12 -7.64 1.83
C ARG A 64 1.73 -8.40 0.67
N ALA A 65 3.04 -8.61 0.65
CA ALA A 65 3.72 -9.31 -0.43
C ALA A 65 3.23 -10.77 -0.58
N LYS A 66 3.01 -11.47 0.53
CA LYS A 66 2.52 -12.86 0.53
C LYS A 66 1.10 -12.95 -0.02
N ILE A 67 0.19 -12.06 0.39
CA ILE A 67 -1.18 -12.04 -0.12
C ILE A 67 -1.20 -11.64 -1.60
N SER A 68 -0.47 -10.58 -1.99
CA SER A 68 -0.42 -10.09 -3.38
C SER A 68 0.06 -11.16 -4.37
N LYS A 69 0.97 -12.04 -3.92
CA LYS A 69 1.47 -13.14 -4.75
C LYS A 69 0.38 -14.16 -5.07
N GLU A 70 -0.49 -14.44 -4.11
CA GLU A 70 -1.57 -15.42 -4.23
C GLU A 70 -2.84 -14.82 -4.82
N ILE A 71 -3.03 -13.50 -4.69
CA ILE A 71 -4.20 -12.74 -5.13
C ILE A 71 -3.73 -11.48 -5.88
N PRO A 72 -3.34 -11.59 -7.16
CA PRO A 72 -2.75 -10.48 -7.91
C PRO A 72 -3.66 -9.27 -8.12
N ASN A 73 -4.98 -9.49 -8.11
CA ASN A 73 -5.99 -8.45 -8.31
C ASN A 73 -6.35 -7.68 -7.02
N ALA A 74 -5.78 -8.08 -5.88
CA ALA A 74 -6.00 -7.40 -4.62
C ALA A 74 -5.64 -5.91 -4.74
N LYS A 75 -6.53 -5.06 -4.24
CA LYS A 75 -6.24 -3.63 -4.11
C LYS A 75 -5.33 -3.39 -2.91
N HIS A 76 -4.58 -2.31 -2.97
CA HIS A 76 -3.62 -1.91 -1.96
C HIS A 76 -3.91 -0.51 -1.47
N ALA A 77 -4.28 -0.39 -0.20
CA ALA A 77 -4.29 0.89 0.50
C ALA A 77 -2.95 1.10 1.21
N TYR A 78 -2.46 2.33 1.20
CA TYR A 78 -1.21 2.73 1.84
C TYR A 78 -1.47 3.93 2.73
N LEU A 79 -0.85 3.93 3.90
CA LEU A 79 -0.87 5.04 4.83
C LEU A 79 0.51 5.71 4.81
N ASP A 80 0.55 7.03 4.76
CA ASP A 80 1.78 7.80 4.98
C ASP A 80 2.33 7.41 6.36
N ARG A 81 3.64 7.13 6.42
CA ARG A 81 4.31 6.79 7.67
C ARG A 81 4.10 7.85 8.75
N LYS A 82 4.09 9.14 8.40
CA LYS A 82 3.90 10.24 9.35
C LYS A 82 2.50 10.25 9.93
N LYS A 83 1.50 9.86 9.14
CA LYS A 83 0.09 9.73 9.55
C LYS A 83 -0.15 8.48 10.42
N ALA A 84 0.74 7.49 10.31
CA ALA A 84 0.70 6.24 11.06
C ALA A 84 1.47 6.27 12.38
N ILE A 85 2.16 7.37 12.74
CA ILE A 85 2.99 7.46 13.95
C ILE A 85 2.24 8.16 15.08
N LYS A 86 2.13 7.48 16.23
CA LYS A 86 1.65 8.07 17.48
C LYS A 86 2.55 7.66 18.63
N LYS A 87 3.13 8.64 19.32
CA LYS A 87 4.07 8.42 20.45
C LYS A 87 5.25 7.47 20.12
N GLY A 88 5.69 7.46 18.86
CA GLY A 88 6.79 6.60 18.40
C GLY A 88 6.36 5.20 17.95
N ASP A 89 5.07 4.87 18.06
CA ASP A 89 4.49 3.63 17.56
C ASP A 89 3.91 3.82 16.16
N LEU A 90 4.14 2.86 15.26
CA LEU A 90 3.81 2.95 13.83
C LEU A 90 2.76 1.88 13.50
N GLY A 91 1.54 2.29 13.17
CA GLY A 91 0.49 1.35 12.78
C GLY A 91 -0.78 2.01 12.25
N VAL A 92 -1.63 1.23 11.57
CA VAL A 92 -2.93 1.67 11.06
C VAL A 92 -3.88 2.01 12.22
N GLU A 93 -3.76 1.33 13.35
CA GLU A 93 -4.44 1.69 14.62
C GLU A 93 -4.20 3.14 15.09
N ASN A 94 -3.12 3.77 14.64
CA ASN A 94 -2.73 5.12 15.03
C ASN A 94 -3.21 6.21 14.06
N ALA A 95 -3.75 5.81 12.91
CA ALA A 95 -4.23 6.70 11.87
C ALA A 95 -5.49 7.47 12.31
N SER A 96 -5.66 8.70 11.83
CA SER A 96 -6.94 9.41 11.93
C SER A 96 -8.00 8.75 11.05
N LYS A 97 -9.28 9.02 11.33
CA LYS A 97 -10.38 8.50 10.50
C LYS A 97 -10.29 9.04 9.08
N GLU A 98 -9.90 10.30 8.95
CA GLU A 98 -9.73 11.00 7.69
C GLU A 98 -8.63 10.33 6.85
N ASP A 99 -7.50 9.98 7.47
CA ASP A 99 -6.40 9.31 6.79
C ASP A 99 -6.75 7.88 6.37
N ILE A 100 -7.53 7.15 7.17
CA ILE A 100 -8.06 5.83 6.79
C ILE A 100 -8.96 5.96 5.56
N ILE A 101 -9.88 6.92 5.57
CA ILE A 101 -10.80 7.15 4.45
C ILE A 101 -10.02 7.51 3.18
N GLU A 102 -9.02 8.38 3.29
CA GLU A 102 -8.16 8.78 2.17
C GLU A 102 -7.38 7.57 1.61
N ALA A 103 -6.73 6.79 2.48
CA ALA A 103 -5.97 5.61 2.07
C ALA A 103 -6.84 4.56 1.35
N LEU A 104 -8.08 4.36 1.81
CA LEU A 104 -9.03 3.42 1.18
C LEU A 104 -9.57 3.95 -0.16
N LYS A 105 -9.79 5.26 -0.29
CA LYS A 105 -10.19 5.88 -1.57
C LYS A 105 -9.11 5.74 -2.63
N ASN A 106 -7.84 5.85 -2.22
CA ASN A 106 -6.68 5.72 -3.10
C ASN A 106 -6.19 4.27 -3.19
N ALA A 107 -7.04 3.28 -2.91
CA ALA A 107 -6.62 1.89 -3.00
C ALA A 107 -6.48 1.44 -4.46
N HIS A 108 -5.28 1.03 -4.87
CA HIS A 108 -4.98 0.64 -6.25
C HIS A 108 -4.67 -0.86 -6.38
N ALA A 109 -5.16 -1.50 -7.43
CA ALA A 109 -4.75 -2.86 -7.79
C ALA A 109 -3.51 -2.83 -8.69
N THR A 110 -2.73 -3.90 -8.65
CA THR A 110 -1.64 -4.07 -9.62
C THR A 110 -2.23 -4.39 -11.00
N LYS A 111 -1.81 -3.67 -12.05
CA LYS A 111 -2.18 -3.98 -13.43
C LYS A 111 -1.42 -5.24 -13.87
N SER A 112 -2.13 -6.17 -14.52
CA SER A 112 -1.58 -7.46 -14.96
C SER A 112 -0.63 -7.33 -16.16
N GLU A 113 -0.74 -6.26 -16.95
CA GLU A 113 0.11 -6.00 -18.10
C GLU A 113 1.47 -5.45 -17.67
N LYS A 114 2.55 -6.11 -18.12
CA LYS A 114 3.90 -5.59 -17.94
C LYS A 114 4.05 -4.30 -18.74
N ARG A 115 4.21 -3.18 -18.03
CA ARG A 115 4.56 -1.88 -18.60
C ARG A 115 6.02 -1.55 -18.29
N GLU A 116 6.69 -0.91 -19.23
CA GLU A 116 8.04 -0.34 -19.07
C GLU A 116 7.97 1.17 -19.32
N GLU A 117 7.00 1.83 -18.67
CA GLU A 117 6.81 3.30 -18.74
C GLU A 117 7.99 4.03 -18.08
N PHE A 118 8.48 3.48 -16.98
CA PHE A 118 9.58 4.02 -16.20
C PHE A 118 10.77 3.08 -16.21
N THR A 119 11.96 3.67 -16.15
CA THR A 119 13.25 3.01 -16.16
C THR A 119 14.12 3.47 -14.97
N MET A 120 15.26 2.83 -14.76
CA MET A 120 16.25 3.31 -13.78
C MET A 120 16.80 4.69 -14.13
N LYS A 121 16.79 5.08 -15.42
CA LYS A 121 17.21 6.41 -15.86
C LYS A 121 16.25 7.48 -15.34
N ASP A 122 14.94 7.24 -15.39
CA ASP A 122 13.95 8.18 -14.84
C ASP A 122 14.17 8.39 -13.32
N LEU A 123 14.56 7.35 -12.58
CA LEU A 123 14.88 7.47 -11.16
C LEU A 123 16.18 8.25 -10.92
N LEU A 124 17.19 8.09 -11.78
CA LEU A 124 18.45 8.83 -11.70
C LEU A 124 18.22 10.32 -12.00
N ASP A 125 17.57 10.62 -13.12
CA ASP A 125 17.32 11.98 -13.60
C ASP A 125 16.51 12.81 -12.58
N ASN A 126 15.68 12.15 -11.76
CA ASN A 126 14.84 12.79 -10.74
C ASN A 126 15.40 12.71 -9.31
N ASN A 127 16.68 12.35 -9.15
CA ASN A 127 17.37 12.22 -7.85
C ASN A 127 16.71 11.23 -6.87
N LEU A 128 15.99 10.22 -7.38
CA LEU A 128 15.31 9.18 -6.60
C LEU A 128 16.24 8.00 -6.28
N THR A 129 17.48 8.02 -6.76
CA THR A 129 18.51 7.01 -6.50
C THR A 129 19.91 7.61 -6.57
N LEU A 130 20.90 6.92 -6.00
CA LEU A 130 22.34 7.30 -5.98
C LEU A 130 22.66 8.72 -5.43
N THR A 131 21.74 9.33 -4.67
CA THR A 131 21.95 10.59 -3.96
C THR A 131 21.68 10.42 -2.47
N ASN A 132 22.29 11.29 -1.65
CA ASN A 132 22.12 11.26 -0.19
C ASN A 132 20.66 11.46 0.25
N ASP A 133 19.89 12.28 -0.47
CA ASP A 133 18.48 12.57 -0.16
C ASP A 133 17.49 11.61 -0.85
N SER A 134 17.98 10.68 -1.68
CA SER A 134 17.13 9.79 -2.47
C SER A 134 16.12 8.99 -1.63
N ARG A 135 16.47 8.65 -0.38
CA ARG A 135 15.56 7.95 0.53
C ARG A 135 14.32 8.79 0.87
N ASN A 136 14.53 10.04 1.27
CA ASN A 136 13.46 10.95 1.66
C ASN A 136 12.60 11.31 0.45
N ARG A 137 13.23 11.57 -0.71
CA ARG A 137 12.49 11.82 -1.97
C ARG A 137 11.61 10.64 -2.38
N ARG A 138 12.10 9.40 -2.26
CA ARG A 138 11.28 8.20 -2.53
C ARG A 138 10.12 8.01 -1.54
N GLU A 139 10.32 8.38 -0.28
CA GLU A 139 9.26 8.36 0.73
C GLU A 139 8.16 9.35 0.38
N LYS A 140 8.50 10.63 0.21
CA LYS A 140 7.55 11.67 -0.22
C LYS A 140 6.85 11.33 -1.53
N LEU A 141 7.58 10.82 -2.52
CA LEU A 141 7.00 10.43 -3.80
C LEU A 141 5.98 9.29 -3.64
N GLY A 142 6.33 8.30 -2.83
CA GLY A 142 5.45 7.18 -2.49
C GLY A 142 4.17 7.64 -1.79
N ASP A 143 4.27 8.65 -0.93
CA ASP A 143 3.13 9.24 -0.23
C ASP A 143 2.24 10.04 -1.19
N ILE A 144 2.82 10.92 -2.03
CA ILE A 144 2.09 11.72 -3.03
C ILE A 144 1.33 10.82 -4.00
N LEU A 145 1.97 9.74 -4.47
CA LEU A 145 1.35 8.79 -5.40
C LEU A 145 0.46 7.76 -4.70
N SER A 146 0.36 7.76 -3.36
CA SER A 146 -0.38 6.75 -2.59
C SER A 146 0.06 5.30 -2.88
N ILE A 147 1.35 5.09 -3.13
CA ILE A 147 1.94 3.76 -3.39
C ILE A 147 2.81 3.26 -2.24
N GLY A 148 3.10 4.12 -1.26
CA GLY A 148 3.93 3.82 -0.09
C GLY A 148 5.44 3.78 -0.37
N TYR A 149 6.23 3.60 0.68
CA TYR A 149 7.70 3.66 0.60
C TYR A 149 8.35 2.35 0.11
N PHE A 150 9.23 2.49 -0.87
CA PHE A 150 10.05 1.40 -1.43
C PHE A 150 11.51 1.83 -1.70
N ASN A 151 12.41 0.84 -1.80
CA ASN A 151 13.75 1.10 -2.33
C ASN A 151 13.69 1.37 -3.85
N SER A 152 14.78 1.86 -4.44
CA SER A 152 14.81 2.27 -5.87
C SER A 152 14.28 1.19 -6.84
N LYS A 153 14.72 -0.06 -6.68
CA LYS A 153 14.29 -1.16 -7.58
C LYS A 153 12.82 -1.51 -7.40
N GLN A 154 12.36 -1.54 -6.14
CA GLN A 154 10.96 -1.82 -5.81
C GLN A 154 10.04 -0.68 -6.24
N LEU A 155 10.46 0.57 -6.07
CA LEU A 155 9.71 1.75 -6.51
C LEU A 155 9.53 1.72 -8.03
N LEU A 156 10.61 1.48 -8.79
CA LEU A 156 10.55 1.32 -10.23
C LEU A 156 9.53 0.24 -10.65
N SER A 157 9.60 -0.92 -10.00
CA SER A 157 8.64 -2.00 -10.24
C SER A 157 7.21 -1.55 -9.94
N LYS A 158 7.00 -0.75 -8.89
CA LYS A 158 5.67 -0.31 -8.45
C LYS A 158 5.06 0.78 -9.31
N LEU A 159 5.86 1.75 -9.77
CA LEU A 159 5.43 2.77 -10.74
C LEU A 159 4.85 2.10 -12.00
N ASN A 160 5.59 1.13 -12.53
CA ASN A 160 5.16 0.36 -13.70
C ASN A 160 3.94 -0.54 -13.40
N SER A 161 3.96 -1.26 -12.26
CA SER A 161 2.91 -2.24 -11.96
C SER A 161 1.59 -1.63 -11.51
N PHE A 162 1.60 -0.47 -10.86
CA PHE A 162 0.37 0.28 -10.56
C PHE A 162 -0.12 1.09 -11.75
N GLY A 163 0.69 1.15 -12.81
CA GLY A 163 0.34 1.81 -14.06
C GLY A 163 0.17 3.30 -13.90
N ILE A 164 1.00 3.91 -13.06
CA ILE A 164 1.18 5.35 -12.93
C ILE A 164 1.48 5.92 -14.32
N SER A 165 0.85 7.03 -14.67
CA SER A 165 1.13 7.75 -15.91
C SER A 165 2.36 8.64 -15.78
N ARG A 166 2.95 8.99 -16.92
CA ARG A 166 4.07 9.94 -16.99
C ARG A 166 3.72 11.27 -16.33
N GLU A 167 2.52 11.78 -16.62
CA GLU A 167 1.97 13.03 -16.09
C GLU A 167 1.81 13.01 -14.57
N GLU A 168 1.24 11.93 -14.01
CA GLU A 168 1.12 11.76 -12.56
C GLU A 168 2.49 11.73 -11.88
N PHE A 169 3.45 11.02 -12.46
CA PHE A 169 4.81 10.95 -11.93
C PHE A 169 5.50 12.30 -11.97
N GLU A 170 5.45 13.02 -13.10
CA GLU A 170 6.07 14.34 -13.26
C GLU A 170 5.46 15.36 -12.30
N SER A 171 4.13 15.42 -12.20
CA SER A 171 3.44 16.30 -11.24
C SER A 171 3.78 15.97 -9.78
N ALA A 172 3.99 14.68 -9.46
CA ALA A 172 4.41 14.28 -8.13
C ALA A 172 5.88 14.65 -7.86
N VAL A 173 6.76 14.54 -8.85
CA VAL A 173 8.17 14.90 -8.74
C VAL A 173 8.36 16.40 -8.53
N GLU A 174 7.55 17.25 -9.19
CA GLU A 174 7.56 18.71 -9.00
C GLU A 174 7.28 19.14 -7.55
N LYS A 175 6.63 18.27 -6.75
CA LYS A 175 6.25 18.53 -5.36
C LYS A 175 7.27 18.03 -4.32
N LEU A 176 8.40 17.43 -4.74
CA LEU A 176 9.39 16.76 -3.87
C LEU A 176 10.42 17.69 -3.23
#